data_AF-A0AAE6JGA4-F1
#
_entry.id   AF-A0AAE6JGA4-F1
#
_cell.length_a   1.000
_cell.length_b   1.000
_cell.length_c   1.000
_cell.angle_alpha   90.00
_cell.angle_beta   90.00
_cell.angle_gamma   90.00
#
_symmetry.space_group_name_H-M   'P 1'
#
loop_
_entity.id
_entity.type
_entity.pdbx_description
1 polymer ?
#
loop_
_entity_poly.entity_id
_entity_poly.type
_entity_poly.pdbx_seq_one_letter_code
_entity_poly.pdbx_strand_id
1 'polypeptide(L)'
;MTLAQLAASLNNKARNSGFAIADLPGLRKQYLHKKQLPGDLFTKATIFDGADKYFFHFGGRDEMQFNVGEEWIGTKRVTRYGLCFSLEPSRSLTNPVHDLKAFKQRFNQCLMVHPAWFKNFRHWYFHQGKRSANQAATQLNDQWFQYGNFICLGGIIQKAYSSLNDADLQTILAAFDRLLPIYEYVVLQKKPAATTRIFTRLTSNENHWELPSAHRWRKANQGKRNIPFENQYGFGHEEWLLNPRYRIGGYQYGYIRGIQHAKAGTDAFAEVHFYTVKKEKTANLVYYVGKIRNVEVIKHDQTAQDIIQPVIGRYQADMFNEIVRINADRKGMDDHPFVAVARFELADLDFLDEPVLQPDFDLEKFKRFQPYEFEGDIETVFQNEPEDDETVFVAGKASQTAVYNKTTSDASVTIEKLHIEIVEALEQYLLPKYSVAKANLSIDRMRFRGNPADVVTEHSNQAITIYEVKTSASGRRNIRDAIAQLLDYAAHSGKIKVRKLIIVSPASLTTDELAFLKHLQDRLTYKVEYLCYDKEQEIKFHKQG
;
A
#
# COMPACT_ATOMS: atom_id res chain seq x y z
N MET A 1 -14.43 22.31 47.87
CA MET A 1 -13.06 21.75 47.70
C MET A 1 -12.10 22.83 47.20
N THR A 2 -10.82 22.76 47.53
CA THR A 2 -9.76 23.60 46.92
C THR A 2 -9.41 23.08 45.52
N LEU A 3 -8.70 23.88 44.72
CA LEU A 3 -8.27 23.47 43.39
C LEU A 3 -7.29 22.28 43.44
N ALA A 4 -6.42 22.24 44.44
CA ALA A 4 -5.52 21.11 44.69
C ALA A 4 -6.28 19.83 45.09
N GLN A 5 -7.33 19.96 45.90
CA GLN A 5 -8.21 18.83 46.24
C GLN A 5 -8.94 18.29 44.99
N LEU A 6 -9.40 19.17 44.10
CA LEU A 6 -10.01 18.77 42.84
C LEU A 6 -9.05 17.98 41.94
N ALA A 7 -7.83 18.49 41.74
CA ALA A 7 -6.81 17.82 40.94
C ALA A 7 -6.45 16.43 41.51
N ALA A 8 -6.28 16.33 42.84
CA ALA A 8 -6.00 15.05 43.51
C ALA A 8 -7.18 14.07 43.36
N SER A 9 -8.42 14.54 43.50
CA SER A 9 -9.62 13.72 43.32
C SER A 9 -9.73 13.19 41.89
N LEU A 10 -9.44 14.01 40.87
CA LEU A 10 -9.41 13.56 39.47
C LEU A 10 -8.33 12.52 39.22
N ASN A 11 -7.09 12.72 39.70
CA ASN A 11 -6.01 11.74 39.55
C ASN A 11 -6.39 10.38 40.17
N ASN A 12 -6.87 10.40 41.42
CA ASN A 12 -7.24 9.17 42.14
C ASN A 12 -8.40 8.45 41.48
N LYS A 13 -9.43 9.21 41.06
CA LYS A 13 -10.60 8.63 40.39
C LYS A 13 -10.26 8.09 39.00
N ALA A 14 -9.42 8.78 38.23
CA ALA A 14 -8.98 8.30 36.92
C ALA A 14 -8.35 6.90 37.03
N ARG A 15 -7.42 6.72 37.98
CA ARG A 15 -6.77 5.42 38.23
C ARG A 15 -7.74 4.37 38.77
N ASN A 16 -8.47 4.69 39.84
CA ASN A 16 -9.27 3.70 40.56
C ASN A 16 -10.52 3.26 39.79
N SER A 17 -10.98 4.06 38.83
CA SER A 17 -12.15 3.76 37.99
C SER A 17 -11.77 3.37 36.56
N GLY A 18 -10.48 3.17 36.26
CA GLY A 18 -10.02 2.65 34.97
C GLY A 18 -10.22 3.58 33.77
N PHE A 19 -10.16 4.90 33.97
CA PHE A 19 -10.21 5.86 32.86
C PHE A 19 -8.87 5.86 32.11
N ALA A 20 -8.92 5.81 30.78
CA ALA A 20 -7.73 5.71 29.91
C ALA A 20 -6.78 6.91 30.06
N ILE A 21 -7.31 8.10 30.39
CA ILE A 21 -6.52 9.30 30.64
C ILE A 21 -5.51 9.13 31.79
N ALA A 22 -5.72 8.17 32.71
CA ALA A 22 -4.77 7.87 33.77
C ALA A 22 -3.41 7.40 33.24
N ASP A 23 -3.38 6.78 32.06
CA ASP A 23 -2.18 6.22 31.45
C ASP A 23 -1.40 7.24 30.59
N LEU A 24 -1.91 8.48 30.47
CA LEU A 24 -1.29 9.51 29.65
C LEU A 24 0.19 9.77 29.99
N PRO A 25 0.64 9.79 31.26
CA PRO A 25 2.07 9.89 31.56
C PRO A 25 2.90 8.74 30.98
N GLY A 26 2.36 7.51 30.96
CA GLY A 26 3.01 6.35 30.36
C GLY A 26 3.11 6.46 28.83
N LEU A 27 2.00 6.82 28.17
CA LEU A 27 1.98 7.07 26.72
C LEU A 27 2.99 8.15 26.33
N ARG A 28 3.09 9.24 27.09
CA ARG A 28 4.05 10.31 26.81
C ARG A 28 5.51 9.89 27.01
N LYS A 29 5.80 9.00 27.98
CA LYS A 29 7.16 8.41 28.11
C LYS A 29 7.53 7.59 26.87
N GLN A 30 6.58 6.80 26.36
CA GLN A 30 6.79 5.94 25.20
C GLN A 30 6.99 6.74 23.91
N TYR A 31 6.09 7.69 23.63
CA TYR A 31 6.04 8.35 22.31
C TYR A 31 6.78 9.69 22.23
N LEU A 32 7.01 10.38 23.35
CA LEU A 32 7.74 11.66 23.37
C LEU A 32 9.16 11.51 23.96
N HIS A 33 9.60 10.28 24.27
CA HIS A 33 10.87 9.97 24.91
C HIS A 33 11.16 10.81 26.18
N LYS A 34 10.10 11.28 26.88
CA LYS A 34 10.22 12.06 28.12
C LYS A 34 10.68 11.14 29.25
N LYS A 35 11.95 11.24 29.69
CA LYS A 35 12.58 10.30 30.65
C LYS A 35 12.01 10.36 32.08
N GLN A 36 11.41 11.48 32.50
CA GLN A 36 10.87 11.65 33.84
C GLN A 36 9.52 12.37 33.79
N LEU A 37 8.43 11.59 33.89
CA LEU A 37 7.09 12.12 34.13
C LEU A 37 6.54 11.54 35.44
N PRO A 38 5.87 12.35 36.27
CA PRO A 38 5.21 11.90 37.49
C PRO A 38 4.11 10.87 37.17
N GLY A 39 3.80 10.01 38.13
CA GLY A 39 2.67 9.06 37.99
C GLY A 39 1.30 9.74 38.06
N ASP A 40 1.23 10.96 38.62
CA ASP A 40 0.04 11.80 38.63
C ASP A 40 -0.04 12.65 37.37
N LEU A 41 -1.24 12.74 36.79
CA LEU A 41 -1.52 13.56 35.62
C LEU A 41 -1.43 15.06 35.96
N PHE A 42 -2.14 15.48 37.01
CA PHE A 42 -2.13 16.85 37.52
C PHE A 42 -1.25 16.94 38.77
N THR A 43 -0.31 17.87 38.81
CA THR A 43 0.61 18.01 39.95
C THR A 43 0.62 19.43 40.47
N LYS A 44 1.18 19.65 41.68
CA LYS A 44 1.32 20.99 42.27
C LYS A 44 2.01 22.00 41.35
N ALA A 45 2.92 21.54 40.48
CA ALA A 45 3.65 22.40 39.55
C ALA A 45 2.76 23.00 38.44
N THR A 46 1.57 22.46 38.21
CA THR A 46 0.64 22.90 37.16
C THR A 46 -0.72 23.31 37.71
N ILE A 47 -0.80 23.65 38.99
CA ILE A 47 -2.00 24.17 39.66
C ILE A 47 -1.81 25.66 39.93
N PHE A 48 -2.71 26.48 39.41
CA PHE A 48 -2.71 27.93 39.54
C PHE A 48 -4.00 28.35 40.25
N ASP A 49 -3.89 28.86 41.48
CA ASP A 49 -5.03 29.20 42.33
C ASP A 49 -5.16 30.72 42.63
N GLY A 50 -4.43 31.54 41.87
CA GLY A 50 -4.42 33.00 41.98
C GLY A 50 -5.67 33.68 41.40
N ALA A 51 -5.46 34.75 40.63
CA ALA A 51 -6.53 35.48 39.96
C ALA A 51 -7.33 34.55 39.03
N ASP A 52 -6.61 33.84 38.16
CA ASP A 52 -7.15 32.74 37.36
C ASP A 52 -6.97 31.41 38.09
N LYS A 53 -8.03 30.59 38.08
CA LYS A 53 -8.08 29.31 38.80
C LYS A 53 -8.16 28.16 37.81
N TYR A 54 -7.04 27.49 37.58
CA TYR A 54 -6.96 26.39 36.63
C TYR A 54 -5.79 25.45 36.91
N PHE A 55 -5.84 24.28 36.32
CA PHE A 55 -4.70 23.39 36.23
C PHE A 55 -4.70 22.65 34.90
N PHE A 56 -3.52 22.18 34.51
CA PHE A 56 -3.35 21.32 33.34
C PHE A 56 -2.39 20.19 33.66
N HIS A 57 -2.33 19.18 32.80
CA HIS A 57 -1.47 18.02 33.05
C HIS A 57 0.01 18.40 33.03
N PHE A 58 0.82 17.69 33.82
CA PHE A 58 2.22 18.03 34.01
C PHE A 58 3.02 17.98 32.70
N GLY A 59 3.79 19.02 32.43
CA GLY A 59 4.62 19.12 31.22
C GLY A 59 3.82 19.30 29.92
N GLY A 60 2.54 19.68 29.98
CA GLY A 60 1.71 19.97 28.80
C GLY A 60 1.90 21.38 28.22
N ARG A 61 2.87 22.15 28.74
CA ARG A 61 2.97 23.59 28.46
C ARG A 61 3.31 23.90 27.00
N ASP A 62 4.16 23.07 26.41
CA ASP A 62 4.73 23.12 25.06
C ASP A 62 3.95 22.24 24.05
N GLU A 63 2.71 21.89 24.37
CA GLU A 63 1.82 21.02 23.57
C GLU A 63 0.33 21.37 23.84
N MET A 64 -0.61 20.56 23.35
CA MET A 64 -2.04 20.67 23.75
C MET A 64 -2.24 20.17 25.18
N GLN A 65 -3.08 20.86 25.94
CA GLN A 65 -3.26 20.65 27.38
C GLN A 65 -4.63 20.07 27.72
N PHE A 66 -4.68 18.89 28.35
CA PHE A 66 -5.79 18.56 29.24
C PHE A 66 -5.83 19.56 30.38
N ASN A 67 -6.88 20.38 30.43
CA ASN A 67 -6.98 21.54 31.29
C ASN A 67 -8.36 21.62 31.94
N VAL A 68 -8.40 21.95 33.23
CA VAL A 68 -9.61 22.24 34.00
C VAL A 68 -9.45 23.62 34.60
N GLY A 69 -10.49 24.46 34.54
CA GLY A 69 -10.44 25.79 35.14
C GLY A 69 -11.80 26.38 35.41
N GLU A 70 -11.83 27.38 36.27
CA GLU A 70 -13.02 28.19 36.53
C GLU A 70 -13.04 29.39 35.58
N GLU A 71 -14.21 29.68 35.01
CA GLU A 71 -14.43 30.88 34.19
C GLU A 71 -15.82 31.48 34.46
N TRP A 72 -16.04 32.70 33.99
CA TRP A 72 -17.33 33.37 34.05
C TRP A 72 -18.05 33.29 32.70
N ILE A 73 -19.32 32.90 32.75
CA ILE A 73 -20.23 32.99 31.59
C ILE A 73 -21.44 33.80 32.04
N GLY A 74 -21.53 35.03 31.52
CA GLY A 74 -22.43 36.04 32.08
C GLY A 74 -22.10 36.30 33.55
N THR A 75 -23.09 36.14 34.43
CA THR A 75 -22.95 36.33 35.89
C THR A 75 -22.70 35.04 36.66
N LYS A 76 -22.53 33.90 35.98
CA LYS A 76 -22.34 32.59 36.62
C LYS A 76 -20.90 32.13 36.53
N ARG A 77 -20.38 31.63 37.65
CA ARG A 77 -19.14 30.84 37.67
C ARG A 77 -19.41 29.43 37.20
N VAL A 78 -18.57 28.96 36.29
CA VAL A 78 -18.65 27.63 35.69
C VAL A 78 -17.28 26.98 35.69
N THR A 79 -17.25 25.64 35.60
CA THR A 79 -16.01 24.88 35.46
C THR A 79 -15.87 24.42 34.01
N ARG A 80 -14.87 24.93 33.31
CA ARG A 80 -14.47 24.42 32.00
C ARG A 80 -13.52 23.23 32.14
N TYR A 81 -13.63 22.29 31.22
CA TYR A 81 -12.68 21.20 31.06
C TYR A 81 -12.50 20.90 29.57
N GLY A 82 -11.30 20.54 29.15
CA GLY A 82 -11.07 20.17 27.75
C GLY A 82 -9.61 20.03 27.38
N LEU A 83 -9.40 19.95 26.07
CA LEU A 83 -8.09 19.96 25.43
C LEU A 83 -7.87 21.35 24.84
N CYS A 84 -6.87 22.07 25.35
CA CYS A 84 -6.69 23.49 25.06
C CYS A 84 -5.27 23.83 24.57
N PHE A 85 -5.15 24.87 23.74
CA PHE A 85 -3.89 25.55 23.43
C PHE A 85 -3.74 26.81 24.28
N SER A 86 -2.57 26.98 24.89
CA SER A 86 -2.19 28.23 25.57
C SER A 86 -1.11 28.95 24.75
N LEU A 87 -1.51 30.04 24.10
CA LEU A 87 -0.65 30.86 23.24
C LEU A 87 -0.08 32.10 23.95
N GLU A 88 -0.23 32.17 25.27
CA GLU A 88 0.47 33.13 26.13
C GLU A 88 1.98 32.82 26.09
N PRO A 89 2.90 33.76 25.90
CA PRO A 89 4.33 33.50 26.08
C PRO A 89 4.68 33.15 27.53
N SER A 90 5.71 32.34 27.72
CA SER A 90 6.25 32.04 29.06
C SER A 90 7.75 31.76 28.99
N ARG A 91 8.41 31.71 30.14
CA ARG A 91 9.84 31.38 30.22
C ARG A 91 10.18 30.04 29.55
N SER A 92 9.30 29.05 29.61
CA SER A 92 9.50 27.72 29.02
C SER A 92 8.94 27.56 27.60
N LEU A 93 8.22 28.56 27.08
CA LEU A 93 7.67 28.57 25.72
C LEU A 93 7.55 30.03 25.27
N THR A 94 8.61 30.54 24.65
CA THR A 94 8.75 31.96 24.33
C THR A 94 8.00 32.36 23.06
N ASN A 95 7.86 31.44 22.10
CA ASN A 95 7.19 31.70 20.82
C ASN A 95 6.05 30.69 20.55
N PRO A 96 4.98 30.71 21.36
CA PRO A 96 3.93 29.69 21.29
C PRO A 96 3.22 29.58 19.93
N VAL A 97 3.04 30.68 19.19
CA VAL A 97 2.39 30.65 17.88
C VAL A 97 3.23 29.88 16.87
N HIS A 98 4.54 30.09 16.87
CA HIS A 98 5.49 29.36 16.03
C HIS A 98 5.63 27.90 16.51
N ASP A 99 5.96 27.72 17.79
CA ASP A 99 6.38 26.44 18.34
C ASP A 99 5.22 25.43 18.36
N LEU A 100 3.97 25.90 18.49
CA LEU A 100 2.78 25.05 18.47
C LEU A 100 2.12 24.94 17.09
N LYS A 101 2.69 25.54 16.05
CA LYS A 101 2.11 25.54 14.69
C LYS A 101 1.92 24.14 14.12
N ALA A 102 2.86 23.23 14.39
CA ALA A 102 2.75 21.84 13.93
C ALA A 102 1.55 21.11 14.59
N PHE A 103 1.29 21.36 15.89
CA PHE A 103 0.12 20.82 16.57
C PHE A 103 -1.19 21.40 16.03
N LYS A 104 -1.22 22.70 15.68
CA LYS A 104 -2.37 23.32 14.99
C LYS A 104 -2.69 22.61 13.67
N GLN A 105 -1.67 22.37 12.85
CA GLN A 105 -1.83 21.68 11.57
C GLN A 105 -2.39 20.27 11.75
N ARG A 106 -1.81 19.50 12.69
CA ARG A 106 -2.31 18.14 13.01
C ARG A 106 -3.70 18.15 13.64
N PHE A 107 -4.07 19.16 14.42
CA PHE A 107 -5.43 19.32 14.94
C PHE A 107 -6.44 19.53 13.81
N ASN A 108 -6.13 20.41 12.85
CA ASN A 108 -6.99 20.66 11.70
C ASN A 108 -7.12 19.43 10.80
N GLN A 109 -6.04 18.67 10.63
CA GLN A 109 -6.05 17.39 9.94
C GLN A 109 -6.92 16.37 10.69
N CYS A 110 -6.71 16.20 11.99
CA CYS A 110 -7.49 15.31 12.86
C CYS A 110 -8.99 15.61 12.79
N LEU A 111 -9.39 16.88 12.79
CA LEU A 111 -10.79 17.27 12.64
C LEU A 111 -11.37 16.88 11.27
N MET A 112 -10.58 17.03 10.21
CA MET A 112 -10.98 16.69 8.85
C MET A 112 -11.10 15.17 8.67
N VAL A 113 -10.16 14.40 9.21
CA VAL A 113 -10.17 12.95 9.09
C VAL A 113 -11.16 12.32 10.09
N HIS A 114 -11.18 12.72 11.37
CA HIS A 114 -12.03 12.13 12.41
C HIS A 114 -13.07 13.09 12.99
N PRO A 115 -14.00 13.64 12.18
CA PRO A 115 -15.00 14.58 12.69
C PRO A 115 -15.88 13.99 13.81
N ALA A 116 -16.04 12.66 13.85
CA ALA A 116 -16.78 11.96 14.89
C ALA A 116 -16.16 12.13 16.31
N TRP A 117 -14.83 12.24 16.43
CA TRP A 117 -14.17 12.44 17.72
C TRP A 117 -14.51 13.80 18.35
N PHE A 118 -14.79 14.80 17.51
CA PHE A 118 -15.13 16.15 17.92
C PHE A 118 -16.63 16.34 18.21
N LYS A 119 -17.46 15.34 17.90
CA LYS A 119 -18.92 15.42 18.05
C LYS A 119 -19.30 15.66 19.51
N ASN A 120 -20.23 16.59 19.72
CA ASN A 120 -20.75 17.03 21.02
C ASN A 120 -19.77 17.82 21.92
N PHE A 121 -18.55 18.10 21.45
CA PHE A 121 -17.68 19.08 22.11
C PHE A 121 -17.90 20.48 21.55
N ARG A 122 -17.62 21.49 22.37
CA ARG A 122 -17.68 22.90 21.98
C ARG A 122 -16.28 23.46 21.88
N HIS A 123 -16.12 24.39 20.96
CA HIS A 123 -14.90 25.15 20.75
C HIS A 123 -15.14 26.60 21.16
N TRP A 124 -14.20 27.19 21.88
CA TRP A 124 -14.19 28.62 22.21
C TRP A 124 -12.75 29.09 22.37
N TYR A 125 -12.54 30.40 22.33
CA TYR A 125 -11.24 31.00 22.56
C TYR A 125 -11.35 32.26 23.43
N PHE A 126 -10.23 32.63 24.05
CA PHE A 126 -10.02 33.90 24.69
C PHE A 126 -9.05 34.72 23.85
N HIS A 127 -9.38 35.98 23.61
CA HIS A 127 -8.50 36.95 22.98
C HIS A 127 -8.51 38.24 23.80
N GLN A 128 -7.35 38.69 24.25
CA GLN A 128 -7.21 39.89 25.10
C GLN A 128 -8.18 39.85 26.32
N GLY A 129 -8.27 38.68 26.97
CA GLY A 129 -9.16 38.45 28.12
C GLY A 129 -10.66 38.33 27.79
N LYS A 130 -11.07 38.51 26.53
CA LYS A 130 -12.47 38.37 26.10
C LYS A 130 -12.75 36.96 25.58
N ARG A 131 -13.75 36.30 26.17
CA ARG A 131 -14.20 34.96 25.79
C ARG A 131 -15.14 35.02 24.59
N SER A 132 -14.92 34.15 23.61
CA SER A 132 -15.82 33.96 22.47
C SER A 132 -17.10 33.20 22.88
N ALA A 133 -18.11 33.23 22.00
CA ALA A 133 -19.23 32.29 22.08
C ALA A 133 -18.74 30.84 21.88
N ASN A 134 -19.50 29.89 22.43
CA ASN A 134 -19.29 28.47 22.18
C ASN A 134 -19.80 28.11 20.79
N GLN A 135 -19.00 27.42 19.99
CA GLN A 135 -19.37 26.95 18.66
C GLN A 135 -19.03 25.46 18.49
N ALA A 136 -19.47 24.86 17.38
CA ALA A 136 -19.03 23.52 17.00
C ALA A 136 -17.51 23.52 16.73
N ALA A 137 -16.88 22.36 16.85
CA ALA A 137 -15.49 22.19 16.47
C ALA A 137 -15.27 22.62 15.02
N THR A 138 -14.22 23.41 14.79
CA THR A 138 -13.85 23.96 13.49
C THR A 138 -12.33 24.02 13.40
N GLN A 139 -11.81 24.15 12.18
CA GLN A 139 -10.39 24.32 11.94
C GLN A 139 -9.89 25.61 12.59
N LEU A 140 -8.74 25.51 13.25
CA LEU A 140 -8.00 26.63 13.81
C LEU A 140 -7.41 27.46 12.67
N ASN A 141 -7.88 28.70 12.54
CA ASN A 141 -7.34 29.67 11.59
C ASN A 141 -6.30 30.59 12.28
N ASP A 142 -5.66 31.47 11.50
CA ASP A 142 -4.65 32.41 12.02
C ASP A 142 -5.24 33.54 12.89
N GLN A 143 -6.56 33.75 12.85
CA GLN A 143 -7.22 34.70 13.76
C GLN A 143 -7.33 34.15 15.17
N TRP A 144 -7.54 32.85 15.31
CA TRP A 144 -7.60 32.17 16.60
C TRP A 144 -6.20 31.91 17.16
N PHE A 145 -5.26 31.54 16.30
CA PHE A 145 -3.92 31.11 16.69
C PHE A 145 -2.93 32.27 16.81
N GLN A 146 -3.23 33.23 17.68
CA GLN A 146 -2.44 34.43 17.93
C GLN A 146 -1.83 34.43 19.34
N TYR A 147 -0.78 35.23 19.53
CA TYR A 147 -0.15 35.41 20.83
C TYR A 147 -1.15 35.88 21.89
N GLY A 148 -1.06 35.29 23.08
CA GLY A 148 -1.94 35.56 24.21
C GLY A 148 -3.30 34.86 24.16
N ASN A 149 -3.64 34.18 23.07
CA ASN A 149 -4.93 33.49 22.99
C ASN A 149 -4.93 32.18 23.78
N PHE A 150 -6.06 31.86 24.40
CA PHE A 150 -6.32 30.54 24.97
C PHE A 150 -7.49 29.90 24.23
N ILE A 151 -7.26 28.77 23.57
CA ILE A 151 -8.24 28.11 22.70
C ILE A 151 -8.59 26.78 23.34
N CYS A 152 -9.86 26.44 23.51
CA CYS A 152 -10.24 25.18 24.13
C CYS A 152 -11.37 24.43 23.43
N LEU A 153 -11.14 23.14 23.20
CA LEU A 153 -12.13 22.16 22.79
C LEU A 153 -12.54 21.32 24.01
N GLY A 154 -13.82 21.38 24.41
CA GLY A 154 -14.27 20.61 25.55
C GLY A 154 -15.70 20.90 25.98
N GLY A 155 -15.92 20.82 27.29
CA GLY A 155 -17.21 20.98 27.93
C GLY A 155 -17.17 21.95 29.11
N ILE A 156 -18.37 22.26 29.61
CA ILE A 156 -18.59 23.23 30.68
C ILE A 156 -19.59 22.64 31.66
N ILE A 157 -19.21 22.55 32.93
CA ILE A 157 -20.14 22.25 34.03
C ILE A 157 -20.66 23.58 34.56
N GLN A 158 -21.98 23.74 34.61
CA GLN A 158 -22.66 24.96 35.09
C GLN A 158 -22.61 25.10 36.63
N LYS A 159 -21.42 24.89 37.20
CA LYS A 159 -21.10 24.94 38.63
C LYS A 159 -19.68 25.49 38.80
N ALA A 160 -19.46 26.29 39.84
CA ALA A 160 -18.12 26.60 40.32
C ALA A 160 -17.38 25.31 40.73
N TYR A 161 -16.05 25.29 40.61
CA TYR A 161 -15.28 24.07 40.87
C TYR A 161 -15.41 23.61 42.34
N SER A 162 -15.63 24.57 43.25
CA SER A 162 -15.83 24.34 44.68
C SER A 162 -17.10 23.54 44.98
N SER A 163 -18.06 23.53 44.06
CA SER A 163 -19.39 22.90 44.17
C SER A 163 -19.55 21.63 43.30
N LEU A 164 -18.47 21.12 42.72
CA LEU A 164 -18.52 19.87 41.95
C LEU A 164 -18.74 18.67 42.87
N ASN A 165 -19.47 17.67 42.37
CA ASN A 165 -19.68 16.39 43.03
C ASN A 165 -19.04 15.24 42.24
N ASP A 166 -19.15 14.01 42.73
CA ASP A 166 -18.52 12.84 42.08
C ASP A 166 -19.01 12.62 40.63
N ALA A 167 -20.30 12.84 40.35
CA ALA A 167 -20.85 12.71 39.00
C ALA A 167 -20.29 13.76 38.03
N ASP A 168 -20.02 14.97 38.53
CA ASP A 168 -19.32 16.00 37.76
C ASP A 168 -17.88 15.56 37.43
N LEU A 169 -17.17 14.94 38.38
CA LEU A 169 -15.82 14.41 38.14
C LEU A 169 -15.83 13.27 37.12
N GLN A 170 -16.79 12.35 37.20
CA GLN A 170 -16.98 11.30 36.19
C GLN A 170 -17.22 11.89 34.81
N THR A 171 -18.02 12.96 34.72
CA THR A 171 -18.29 13.65 33.46
C THR A 171 -17.00 14.24 32.85
N ILE A 172 -16.15 14.86 33.67
CA ILE A 172 -14.85 15.41 33.22
C ILE A 172 -13.93 14.29 32.72
N LEU A 173 -13.79 13.20 33.47
CA LEU A 173 -12.92 12.09 33.11
C LEU A 173 -13.40 11.36 31.86
N ALA A 174 -14.70 11.09 31.74
CA ALA A 174 -15.29 10.50 30.53
C ALA A 174 -15.07 11.40 29.30
N ALA A 175 -15.13 12.72 29.48
CA ALA A 175 -14.81 13.65 28.40
C ALA A 175 -13.32 13.64 28.05
N PHE A 176 -12.42 13.52 29.02
CA PHE A 176 -10.98 13.39 28.75
C PHE A 176 -10.65 12.12 27.98
N ASP A 177 -11.24 10.98 28.33
CA ASP A 177 -11.07 9.74 27.56
C ASP A 177 -11.56 9.90 26.12
N ARG A 178 -12.68 10.62 25.89
CA ARG A 178 -13.16 10.94 24.54
C ARG A 178 -12.27 11.92 23.78
N LEU A 179 -11.51 12.78 24.48
CA LEU A 179 -10.56 13.72 23.90
C LEU A 179 -9.16 13.10 23.71
N LEU A 180 -8.87 11.96 24.36
CA LEU A 180 -7.57 11.29 24.32
C LEU A 180 -7.14 10.89 22.90
N PRO A 181 -7.99 10.31 22.04
CA PRO A 181 -7.60 10.01 20.65
C PRO A 181 -7.16 11.26 19.86
N ILE A 182 -7.76 12.42 20.13
CA ILE A 182 -7.34 13.68 19.50
C ILE A 182 -5.94 14.06 19.99
N TYR A 183 -5.68 13.94 21.30
CA TYR A 183 -4.34 14.18 21.84
C TYR A 183 -3.31 13.19 21.30
N GLU A 184 -3.63 11.90 21.22
CA GLU A 184 -2.73 10.88 20.65
C GLU A 184 -2.38 11.19 19.20
N TYR A 185 -3.36 11.57 18.38
CA TYR A 185 -3.13 11.98 17.00
C TYR A 185 -2.29 13.26 16.91
N VAL A 186 -2.67 14.31 17.65
CA VAL A 186 -2.07 15.64 17.51
C VAL A 186 -0.70 15.72 18.18
N VAL A 187 -0.56 15.17 19.38
CA VAL A 187 0.66 15.32 20.20
C VAL A 187 1.59 14.14 20.02
N LEU A 188 1.07 12.91 20.08
CA LEU A 188 1.91 11.70 20.01
C LEU A 188 2.15 11.22 18.57
N GLN A 189 1.44 11.78 17.59
CA GLN A 189 1.46 11.32 16.18
C GLN A 189 1.11 9.82 16.06
N LYS A 190 0.31 9.34 17.01
CA LYS A 190 -0.18 7.96 17.04
C LYS A 190 -1.49 7.92 16.28
N LYS A 191 -1.46 7.29 15.10
CA LYS A 191 -2.68 6.98 14.33
C LYS A 191 -3.44 5.84 15.02
N PRO A 192 -4.78 5.77 14.88
CA PRO A 192 -5.56 4.61 15.30
C PRO A 192 -4.99 3.32 14.72
N ALA A 193 -5.08 2.23 15.49
CA ALA A 193 -4.74 0.91 14.95
C ALA A 193 -5.68 0.60 13.77
N ALA A 194 -5.10 0.24 12.64
CA ALA A 194 -5.87 -0.19 11.49
C ALA A 194 -6.47 -1.57 11.80
N THR A 195 -7.79 -1.69 11.72
CA THR A 195 -8.49 -2.97 11.87
C THR A 195 -9.24 -3.37 10.61
N THR A 196 -9.58 -2.39 9.77
CA THR A 196 -10.31 -2.62 8.52
C THR A 196 -9.42 -3.33 7.51
N ARG A 197 -9.93 -4.44 6.97
CA ARG A 197 -9.34 -5.18 5.85
C ARG A 197 -10.18 -4.95 4.61
N ILE A 198 -9.53 -4.72 3.48
CA ILE A 198 -10.19 -4.49 2.20
C ILE A 198 -9.56 -5.31 1.08
N PHE A 199 -10.29 -5.45 -0.01
CA PHE A 199 -9.71 -5.76 -1.31
C PHE A 199 -10.08 -4.67 -2.33
N THR A 200 -9.22 -4.47 -3.33
CA THR A 200 -9.46 -3.47 -4.38
C THR A 200 -8.76 -3.81 -5.69
N ARG A 201 -9.21 -3.18 -6.78
CA ARG A 201 -8.67 -3.42 -8.11
C ARG A 201 -7.42 -2.58 -8.37
N LEU A 202 -6.41 -3.20 -8.99
CA LEU A 202 -5.32 -2.51 -9.67
C LEU A 202 -5.51 -2.54 -11.20
N THR A 203 -4.97 -1.51 -11.86
CA THR A 203 -4.86 -1.51 -13.33
C THR A 203 -3.96 -2.68 -13.74
N SER A 204 -4.35 -3.41 -14.78
CA SER A 204 -3.54 -4.54 -15.28
C SER A 204 -2.16 -4.02 -15.66
N ASN A 205 -1.12 -4.80 -15.38
CA ASN A 205 0.24 -4.35 -15.64
C ASN A 205 1.17 -5.51 -15.97
N GLU A 206 2.04 -5.30 -16.94
CA GLU A 206 3.04 -6.30 -17.41
C GLU A 206 4.46 -5.96 -16.96
N ASN A 207 4.62 -4.90 -16.18
CA ASN A 207 5.88 -4.41 -15.65
C ASN A 207 5.85 -4.38 -14.11
N HIS A 208 5.20 -5.37 -13.49
CA HIS A 208 5.14 -5.58 -12.03
C HIS A 208 4.70 -4.36 -11.20
N TRP A 209 3.84 -3.50 -11.76
CA TRP A 209 3.40 -2.23 -11.18
C TRP A 209 4.54 -1.27 -10.81
N GLU A 210 5.69 -1.42 -11.47
CA GLU A 210 6.82 -0.50 -11.37
C GLU A 210 6.77 0.57 -12.46
N LEU A 211 6.22 0.25 -13.63
CA LEU A 211 6.13 1.13 -14.81
C LEU A 211 4.83 0.88 -15.59
N PRO A 212 4.32 1.87 -16.36
CA PRO A 212 3.09 1.71 -17.12
C PRO A 212 3.29 0.71 -18.28
N SER A 213 2.24 -0.06 -18.57
CA SER A 213 2.16 -1.02 -19.67
C SER A 213 1.16 -0.55 -20.74
N ALA A 214 1.26 -1.07 -21.97
CA ALA A 214 0.42 -0.58 -23.05
C ALA A 214 -1.03 -1.07 -22.93
N HIS A 215 -1.99 -0.13 -22.84
CA HIS A 215 -3.43 -0.45 -22.82
C HIS A 215 -4.13 -0.07 -24.12
N ARG A 216 -5.20 -0.81 -24.47
CA ARG A 216 -6.09 -0.41 -25.57
C ARG A 216 -6.96 0.77 -25.12
N TRP A 217 -6.76 1.93 -25.72
CA TRP A 217 -7.54 3.13 -25.43
C TRP A 217 -8.08 3.79 -26.69
N ARG A 218 -9.03 4.72 -26.53
CA ARG A 218 -9.56 5.53 -27.64
C ARG A 218 -9.79 6.95 -27.16
N LYS A 219 -9.32 7.94 -27.94
CA LYS A 219 -9.55 9.37 -27.64
C LYS A 219 -11.04 9.72 -27.47
N ALA A 220 -11.92 9.08 -28.24
CA ALA A 220 -13.37 9.24 -28.12
C ALA A 220 -13.98 8.73 -26.78
N ASN A 221 -13.20 8.05 -25.94
CA ASN A 221 -13.62 7.62 -24.62
C ASN A 221 -13.32 8.67 -23.53
N GLN A 222 -12.45 9.64 -23.80
CA GLN A 222 -12.02 10.63 -22.80
C GLN A 222 -13.20 11.43 -22.25
N GLY A 223 -13.23 11.61 -20.93
CA GLY A 223 -14.29 12.28 -20.19
C GLY A 223 -15.51 11.40 -19.88
N LYS A 224 -15.61 10.17 -20.41
CA LYS A 224 -16.74 9.28 -20.14
C LYS A 224 -16.58 8.59 -18.79
N ARG A 225 -17.44 8.96 -17.82
CA ARG A 225 -17.40 8.45 -16.44
C ARG A 225 -17.57 6.93 -16.31
N ASN A 226 -18.20 6.27 -17.28
CA ASN A 226 -18.43 4.82 -17.29
C ASN A 226 -17.32 4.02 -17.99
N ILE A 227 -16.30 4.69 -18.53
CA ILE A 227 -15.14 4.04 -19.15
C ILE A 227 -13.96 4.10 -18.17
N PRO A 228 -13.27 2.97 -17.90
CA PRO A 228 -12.06 2.97 -17.08
C PRO A 228 -10.98 3.93 -17.61
N PHE A 229 -10.17 4.48 -16.72
CA PHE A 229 -9.21 5.54 -17.05
C PHE A 229 -8.16 5.05 -18.07
N GLU A 230 -7.69 3.82 -17.90
CA GLU A 230 -6.78 3.11 -18.80
C GLU A 230 -7.35 2.96 -20.22
N ASN A 231 -8.67 2.87 -20.36
CA ASN A 231 -9.35 2.80 -21.67
C ASN A 231 -9.62 4.18 -22.30
N GLN A 232 -9.41 5.26 -21.54
CA GLN A 232 -9.52 6.64 -21.99
C GLN A 232 -8.16 7.23 -22.40
N TYR A 233 -7.10 6.88 -21.69
CA TYR A 233 -5.78 7.48 -21.86
C TYR A 233 -4.65 6.48 -22.11
N GLY A 234 -4.86 5.18 -21.95
CA GLY A 234 -3.85 4.16 -22.29
C GLY A 234 -2.91 3.76 -21.15
N PHE A 235 -3.15 4.23 -19.93
CA PHE A 235 -2.40 3.88 -18.72
C PHE A 235 -3.28 4.10 -17.48
N GLY A 236 -2.89 3.54 -16.33
CA GLY A 236 -3.46 3.83 -15.00
C GLY A 236 -2.38 4.29 -14.01
N HIS A 237 -2.72 5.20 -13.09
CA HIS A 237 -1.78 5.71 -12.10
C HIS A 237 -1.27 4.64 -11.14
N GLU A 238 -2.03 3.57 -10.93
CA GLU A 238 -1.61 2.43 -10.10
C GLU A 238 -0.42 1.67 -10.68
N GLU A 239 -0.10 1.85 -11.97
CA GLU A 239 1.00 1.15 -12.62
C GLU A 239 2.40 1.62 -12.15
N TRP A 240 2.47 2.68 -11.34
CA TRP A 240 3.69 3.11 -10.65
C TRP A 240 3.70 2.77 -9.15
N LEU A 241 2.76 1.95 -8.65
CA LEU A 241 2.60 1.63 -7.22
C LEU A 241 3.92 1.18 -6.55
N LEU A 242 4.70 0.35 -7.23
CA LEU A 242 5.95 -0.24 -6.73
C LEU A 242 7.21 0.41 -7.31
N ASN A 243 7.06 1.54 -8.02
CA ASN A 243 8.19 2.21 -8.65
C ASN A 243 9.25 2.60 -7.60
N PRO A 244 10.52 2.17 -7.76
CA PRO A 244 11.58 2.41 -6.78
C PRO A 244 11.90 3.89 -6.53
N ARG A 245 11.58 4.78 -7.47
CA ARG A 245 11.80 6.24 -7.33
C ARG A 245 11.02 6.84 -6.17
N TYR A 246 9.93 6.19 -5.75
CA TYR A 246 9.04 6.67 -4.69
C TYR A 246 9.29 5.96 -3.35
N ARG A 247 10.46 5.34 -3.18
CA ARG A 247 10.92 4.75 -1.92
C ARG A 247 11.69 5.78 -1.11
N ILE A 248 11.16 6.18 0.04
CA ILE A 248 11.74 7.22 0.89
C ILE A 248 11.67 6.78 2.35
N GLY A 249 12.82 6.77 3.04
CA GLY A 249 12.88 6.48 4.48
C GLY A 249 12.33 5.10 4.88
N GLY A 250 12.51 4.08 4.03
CA GLY A 250 12.00 2.72 4.28
C GLY A 250 10.56 2.48 3.79
N TYR A 251 9.85 3.53 3.39
CA TYR A 251 8.48 3.44 2.90
C TYR A 251 8.40 3.50 1.37
N GLN A 252 7.50 2.73 0.78
CA GLN A 252 7.01 2.89 -0.59
C GLN A 252 5.81 3.83 -0.59
N TYR A 253 5.83 4.82 -1.48
CA TYR A 253 4.71 5.72 -1.74
C TYR A 253 4.11 5.38 -3.11
N GLY A 254 2.78 5.41 -3.21
CA GLY A 254 2.13 5.03 -4.46
C GLY A 254 0.69 5.49 -4.58
N TYR A 255 0.12 5.27 -5.77
CA TYR A 255 -1.27 5.53 -6.05
C TYR A 255 -2.07 4.23 -6.07
N ILE A 256 -3.15 4.18 -5.30
CA ILE A 256 -4.15 3.11 -5.33
C ILE A 256 -5.51 3.79 -5.37
N ARG A 257 -6.24 3.69 -6.49
CA ARG A 257 -7.53 4.38 -6.63
C ARG A 257 -8.58 3.92 -5.63
N GLY A 258 -8.55 2.65 -5.23
CA GLY A 258 -9.35 2.16 -4.11
C GLY A 258 -9.12 2.96 -2.82
N ILE A 259 -7.87 3.27 -2.50
CA ILE A 259 -7.50 4.07 -1.32
C ILE A 259 -7.82 5.55 -1.50
N GLN A 260 -7.68 6.09 -2.72
CA GLN A 260 -8.16 7.43 -3.05
C GLN A 260 -9.65 7.59 -2.71
N HIS A 261 -10.44 6.53 -2.91
CA HIS A 261 -11.87 6.47 -2.58
C HIS A 261 -12.20 6.00 -1.15
N ALA A 262 -11.21 5.79 -0.28
CA ALA A 262 -11.44 5.47 1.13
C ALA A 262 -12.32 6.54 1.81
N LYS A 263 -13.20 6.10 2.72
CA LYS A 263 -14.10 6.97 3.49
C LYS A 263 -13.28 7.99 4.29
N ALA A 264 -13.83 9.19 4.49
CA ALA A 264 -13.22 10.18 5.38
C ALA A 264 -13.02 9.57 6.77
N GLY A 265 -11.82 9.71 7.33
CA GLY A 265 -11.43 9.13 8.62
C GLY A 265 -10.81 7.76 8.59
N THR A 266 -10.54 7.24 7.39
CA THR A 266 -9.67 6.08 7.23
C THR A 266 -8.23 6.55 7.18
N ASP A 267 -7.45 6.30 8.22
CA ASP A 267 -6.00 6.62 8.24
C ASP A 267 -5.13 5.49 7.70
N ALA A 268 -5.60 4.25 7.84
CA ALA A 268 -4.88 3.07 7.42
C ALA A 268 -5.82 1.86 7.27
N PHE A 269 -5.37 0.87 6.51
CA PHE A 269 -5.97 -0.45 6.41
C PHE A 269 -5.01 -1.48 7.00
N ALA A 270 -5.55 -2.44 7.75
CA ALA A 270 -4.76 -3.53 8.32
C ALA A 270 -4.18 -4.41 7.22
N GLU A 271 -5.00 -4.66 6.19
CA GLU A 271 -4.66 -5.47 5.03
C GLU A 271 -5.42 -4.96 3.81
N VAL A 272 -4.71 -4.85 2.69
CA VAL A 272 -5.27 -4.49 1.38
C VAL A 272 -4.89 -5.59 0.40
N HIS A 273 -5.88 -6.34 -0.06
CA HIS A 273 -5.73 -7.33 -1.11
C HIS A 273 -5.98 -6.73 -2.49
N PHE A 274 -5.29 -7.25 -3.50
CA PHE A 274 -5.34 -6.70 -4.85
C PHE A 274 -5.75 -7.76 -5.85
N TYR A 275 -6.61 -7.36 -6.77
CA TYR A 275 -6.88 -8.11 -7.99
C TYR A 275 -6.76 -7.21 -9.19
N THR A 276 -6.54 -7.80 -10.36
CA THR A 276 -6.56 -7.10 -11.63
C THR A 276 -7.48 -7.79 -12.62
N VAL A 277 -7.84 -7.07 -13.68
CA VAL A 277 -8.73 -7.57 -14.73
C VAL A 277 -8.02 -7.41 -16.06
N LYS A 278 -7.71 -8.53 -16.71
CA LYS A 278 -7.10 -8.58 -18.04
C LYS A 278 -8.17 -8.96 -19.05
N LYS A 279 -8.21 -8.24 -20.18
CA LYS A 279 -9.13 -8.55 -21.27
C LYS A 279 -8.48 -9.53 -22.23
N GLU A 280 -9.01 -10.74 -22.30
CA GLU A 280 -8.55 -11.77 -23.24
C GLU A 280 -9.64 -12.05 -24.28
N LYS A 281 -9.38 -11.67 -25.53
CA LYS A 281 -10.37 -11.66 -26.62
C LYS A 281 -11.64 -10.89 -26.22
N THR A 282 -12.71 -11.62 -25.89
CA THR A 282 -14.03 -11.11 -25.50
C THR A 282 -14.29 -11.25 -23.99
N ALA A 283 -13.47 -12.00 -23.26
CA ALA A 283 -13.63 -12.25 -21.83
C ALA A 283 -12.81 -11.27 -20.99
N ASN A 284 -13.33 -10.96 -19.80
CA ASN A 284 -12.56 -10.29 -18.75
C ASN A 284 -12.14 -11.38 -17.76
N LEU A 285 -10.84 -11.65 -17.67
CA LEU A 285 -10.28 -12.57 -16.71
C LEU A 285 -9.78 -11.81 -15.49
N VAL A 286 -10.08 -12.34 -14.31
CA VAL A 286 -9.70 -11.74 -13.04
C VAL A 286 -8.51 -12.50 -12.49
N TYR A 287 -7.52 -11.76 -12.00
CA TYR A 287 -6.34 -12.35 -11.38
C TYR A 287 -6.12 -11.75 -10.00
N TYR A 288 -5.90 -12.59 -8.99
CA TYR A 288 -5.45 -12.17 -7.67
C TYR A 288 -3.95 -11.86 -7.72
N VAL A 289 -3.55 -10.71 -7.18
CA VAL A 289 -2.18 -10.18 -7.30
C VAL A 289 -1.39 -10.41 -6.01
N GLY A 290 -2.05 -10.38 -4.86
CA GLY A 290 -1.41 -10.42 -3.55
C GLY A 290 -1.95 -9.32 -2.64
N LYS A 291 -1.16 -8.95 -1.64
CA LYS A 291 -1.60 -8.04 -0.57
C LYS A 291 -0.51 -7.12 -0.05
N ILE A 292 -0.93 -6.08 0.65
CA ILE A 292 -0.08 -5.22 1.46
C ILE A 292 -0.71 -5.08 2.85
N ARG A 293 0.08 -5.24 3.90
CA ARG A 293 -0.33 -4.98 5.29
C ARG A 293 -0.06 -3.53 5.70
N ASN A 294 -0.77 -3.05 6.72
CA ASN A 294 -0.53 -1.74 7.35
C ASN A 294 -0.47 -0.56 6.35
N VAL A 295 -1.35 -0.53 5.35
CA VAL A 295 -1.32 0.52 4.33
C VAL A 295 -1.87 1.83 4.89
N GLU A 296 -1.02 2.85 4.98
CA GLU A 296 -1.42 4.19 5.39
C GLU A 296 -2.10 4.95 4.26
N VAL A 297 -3.22 5.62 4.58
CA VAL A 297 -3.94 6.54 3.70
C VAL A 297 -3.37 7.94 3.88
N ILE A 298 -2.60 8.42 2.90
CA ILE A 298 -1.84 9.68 3.01
C ILE A 298 -2.40 10.82 2.15
N LYS A 299 -3.55 10.63 1.49
CA LYS A 299 -4.16 11.66 0.62
C LYS A 299 -4.48 13.00 1.31
N HIS A 300 -4.58 12.97 2.63
CA HIS A 300 -4.84 14.15 3.48
C HIS A 300 -3.74 14.34 4.56
N ASP A 301 -2.63 13.61 4.44
CA ASP A 301 -1.50 13.67 5.36
C ASP A 301 -0.46 14.65 4.84
N GLN A 302 -0.52 15.91 5.28
CA GLN A 302 0.35 16.96 4.76
C GLN A 302 1.84 16.65 4.98
N THR A 303 2.19 16.04 6.11
CA THR A 303 3.59 15.67 6.38
C THR A 303 4.08 14.61 5.41
N ALA A 304 3.26 13.59 5.13
CA ALA A 304 3.60 12.61 4.11
C ALA A 304 3.66 13.21 2.70
N GLN A 305 2.75 14.14 2.37
CA GLN A 305 2.74 14.86 1.07
C GLN A 305 3.98 15.74 0.89
N ASP A 306 4.39 16.49 1.93
CA ASP A 306 5.58 17.36 1.89
C ASP A 306 6.87 16.57 1.62
N ILE A 307 6.90 15.28 2.00
CA ILE A 307 8.02 14.37 1.73
C ILE A 307 8.02 13.91 0.27
N ILE A 308 6.88 13.43 -0.25
CA ILE A 308 6.82 12.73 -1.54
C ILE A 308 6.65 13.68 -2.74
N GLN A 309 5.96 14.80 -2.59
CA GLN A 309 5.66 15.71 -3.70
C GLN A 309 6.92 16.26 -4.40
N PRO A 310 7.99 16.67 -3.69
CA PRO A 310 9.23 17.09 -4.35
C PRO A 310 9.89 15.97 -5.18
N VAL A 311 9.73 14.70 -4.76
CA VAL A 311 10.27 13.54 -5.47
C VAL A 311 9.43 13.23 -6.71
N ILE A 312 8.10 13.27 -6.62
CA ILE A 312 7.20 13.16 -7.79
C ILE A 312 7.54 14.26 -8.81
N GLY A 313 7.69 15.51 -8.36
CA GLY A 313 8.05 16.63 -9.24
C GLY A 313 9.38 16.44 -9.96
N ARG A 314 10.38 15.82 -9.30
CA ARG A 314 11.68 15.51 -9.91
C ARG A 314 11.58 14.51 -11.07
N TYR A 315 10.71 13.52 -10.97
CA TYR A 315 10.56 12.42 -11.94
C TYR A 315 9.39 12.61 -12.91
N GLN A 316 8.74 13.76 -12.91
CA GLN A 316 7.56 14.03 -13.75
C GLN A 316 7.88 13.87 -15.25
N ALA A 317 9.06 14.32 -15.69
CA ALA A 317 9.49 14.17 -17.09
C ALA A 317 9.66 12.70 -17.49
N ASP A 318 10.18 11.86 -16.60
CA ASP A 318 10.30 10.42 -16.84
C ASP A 318 8.93 9.77 -16.99
N MET A 319 7.96 10.11 -16.14
CA MET A 319 6.59 9.61 -16.25
C MET A 319 5.95 9.98 -17.60
N PHE A 320 6.17 11.21 -18.08
CA PHE A 320 5.68 11.62 -19.40
C PHE A 320 6.31 10.80 -20.53
N ASN A 321 7.61 10.57 -20.48
CA ASN A 321 8.32 9.77 -21.47
C ASN A 321 7.84 8.31 -21.47
N GLU A 322 7.56 7.75 -20.29
CA GLU A 322 7.04 6.40 -20.13
C GLU A 322 5.65 6.24 -20.76
N ILE A 323 4.74 7.21 -20.55
CA ILE A 323 3.41 7.24 -21.18
C ILE A 323 3.54 7.31 -22.71
N VAL A 324 4.41 8.18 -23.23
CA VAL A 324 4.62 8.30 -24.68
C VAL A 324 5.18 7.00 -25.27
N ARG A 325 6.13 6.35 -24.57
CA ARG A 325 6.78 5.12 -25.02
C ARG A 325 5.79 3.95 -25.21
N ILE A 326 4.72 3.90 -24.41
CA ILE A 326 3.67 2.87 -24.53
C ILE A 326 2.52 3.28 -25.48
N ASN A 327 2.68 4.38 -26.23
CA ASN A 327 1.65 4.95 -27.12
C ASN A 327 0.35 5.35 -26.39
N ALA A 328 0.47 5.82 -25.15
CA ALA A 328 -0.63 6.35 -24.35
C ALA A 328 -0.75 7.88 -24.48
N ASP A 329 -1.90 8.44 -24.08
CA ASP A 329 -2.19 9.88 -24.16
C ASP A 329 -1.75 10.60 -22.89
N ARG A 330 -0.69 11.41 -23.02
CA ARG A 330 -0.19 12.28 -21.97
C ARG A 330 -1.27 13.16 -21.34
N LYS A 331 -2.31 13.54 -22.07
CA LYS A 331 -3.39 14.39 -21.55
C LYS A 331 -4.00 13.82 -20.25
N GLY A 332 -4.00 12.49 -20.09
CA GLY A 332 -4.47 11.85 -18.85
C GLY A 332 -3.67 12.28 -17.62
N MET A 333 -2.36 12.48 -17.75
CA MET A 333 -1.49 12.94 -16.67
C MET A 333 -1.58 14.46 -16.48
N ASP A 334 -1.75 15.23 -17.55
CA ASP A 334 -1.91 16.69 -17.44
C ASP A 334 -3.25 17.06 -16.76
N ASP A 335 -4.36 16.38 -17.11
CA ASP A 335 -5.69 16.60 -16.52
C ASP A 335 -5.82 16.00 -15.11
N HIS A 336 -5.13 14.89 -14.88
CA HIS A 336 -5.17 14.14 -13.62
C HIS A 336 -3.74 13.83 -13.17
N PRO A 337 -3.04 14.78 -12.53
CA PRO A 337 -1.67 14.59 -12.09
C PRO A 337 -1.54 13.42 -11.09
N PHE A 338 -0.43 12.70 -11.18
CA PHE A 338 -0.10 11.65 -10.22
C PHE A 338 0.07 12.25 -8.81
N VAL A 339 -0.56 11.59 -7.84
CA VAL A 339 -0.44 11.91 -6.42
C VAL A 339 -0.25 10.61 -5.65
N ALA A 340 0.64 10.59 -4.66
CA ALA A 340 0.71 9.44 -3.76
C ALA A 340 -0.44 9.53 -2.75
N VAL A 341 -1.24 8.47 -2.67
CA VAL A 341 -2.41 8.39 -1.75
C VAL A 341 -2.24 7.29 -0.71
N ALA A 342 -1.27 6.40 -0.92
CA ALA A 342 -0.94 5.30 -0.06
C ALA A 342 0.55 5.31 0.28
N ARG A 343 0.88 4.86 1.49
CA ARG A 343 2.25 4.58 1.93
C ARG A 343 2.29 3.29 2.75
N PHE A 344 3.34 2.49 2.59
CA PHE A 344 3.53 1.22 3.31
C PHE A 344 5.01 0.85 3.36
N GLU A 345 5.39 -0.04 4.27
CA GLU A 345 6.75 -0.60 4.31
C GLU A 345 6.88 -1.75 3.31
N LEU A 346 8.05 -1.90 2.69
CA LEU A 346 8.27 -3.02 1.75
C LEU A 346 8.17 -4.39 2.43
N ALA A 347 8.46 -4.48 3.73
CA ALA A 347 8.29 -5.71 4.51
C ALA A 347 6.81 -6.12 4.67
N ASP A 348 5.88 -5.21 4.41
CA ASP A 348 4.44 -5.47 4.45
C ASP A 348 3.86 -5.82 3.07
N LEU A 349 4.66 -5.76 2.01
CA LEU A 349 4.29 -6.18 0.66
C LEU A 349 4.42 -7.70 0.51
N ASP A 350 3.36 -8.33 0.02
CA ASP A 350 3.27 -9.77 -0.22
C ASP A 350 2.54 -9.98 -1.54
N PHE A 351 3.23 -9.64 -2.64
CA PHE A 351 2.75 -9.84 -4.00
C PHE A 351 3.22 -11.20 -4.50
N LEU A 352 2.33 -11.86 -5.25
CA LEU A 352 2.67 -13.10 -5.93
C LEU A 352 3.64 -12.82 -7.07
N ASP A 353 4.56 -13.77 -7.32
CA ASP A 353 5.47 -13.69 -8.47
C ASP A 353 4.68 -13.60 -9.79
N GLU A 354 3.60 -14.38 -9.88
CA GLU A 354 2.62 -14.35 -10.96
C GLU A 354 1.18 -14.24 -10.42
N PRO A 355 0.35 -13.35 -10.99
CA PRO A 355 -1.05 -13.25 -10.58
C PRO A 355 -1.85 -14.54 -10.87
N VAL A 356 -2.69 -14.94 -9.93
CA VAL A 356 -3.45 -16.21 -9.97
C VAL A 356 -4.82 -16.00 -10.55
N LEU A 357 -5.21 -16.79 -11.56
CA LEU A 357 -6.53 -16.70 -12.20
C LEU A 357 -7.66 -17.01 -11.20
N GLN A 358 -8.70 -16.18 -11.20
CA GLN A 358 -9.87 -16.27 -10.32
C GLN A 358 -11.14 -16.45 -11.18
N PRO A 359 -11.44 -17.67 -11.63
CA PRO A 359 -12.52 -17.93 -12.61
C PRO A 359 -13.91 -17.62 -12.04
N ASP A 360 -14.13 -17.83 -10.75
CA ASP A 360 -15.45 -17.65 -10.11
C ASP A 360 -15.59 -16.30 -9.39
N PHE A 361 -14.67 -15.36 -9.63
CA PHE A 361 -14.74 -14.03 -9.02
C PHE A 361 -15.96 -13.26 -9.54
N ASP A 362 -16.78 -12.74 -8.63
CA ASP A 362 -17.98 -11.95 -8.94
C ASP A 362 -17.61 -10.54 -9.45
N LEU A 363 -17.20 -10.48 -10.72
CA LEU A 363 -16.86 -9.23 -11.38
C LEU A 363 -18.09 -8.33 -11.62
N GLU A 364 -19.31 -8.84 -11.57
CA GLU A 364 -20.50 -8.00 -11.69
C GLU A 364 -20.64 -7.07 -10.49
N LYS A 365 -20.43 -7.62 -9.29
CA LYS A 365 -20.43 -6.91 -8.01
C LYS A 365 -19.15 -6.11 -7.79
N PHE A 366 -17.99 -6.69 -8.12
CA PHE A 366 -16.67 -6.15 -7.79
C PHE A 366 -15.87 -5.66 -9.00
N LYS A 367 -16.46 -4.84 -9.89
CA LYS A 367 -15.75 -4.29 -11.08
C LYS A 367 -14.99 -2.98 -10.87
N ARG A 368 -15.29 -2.23 -9.81
CA ARG A 368 -14.86 -0.83 -9.66
C ARG A 368 -13.53 -0.75 -8.91
N PHE A 369 -12.77 0.30 -9.19
CA PHE A 369 -11.59 0.69 -8.42
C PHE A 369 -12.03 1.37 -7.11
N GLN A 370 -12.63 0.62 -6.20
CA GLN A 370 -13.09 1.11 -4.90
C GLN A 370 -12.69 0.12 -3.80
N PRO A 371 -12.61 0.56 -2.54
CA PRO A 371 -12.28 -0.34 -1.45
C PRO A 371 -13.52 -1.17 -1.09
N TYR A 372 -13.37 -2.50 -1.06
CA TYR A 372 -14.40 -3.43 -0.63
C TYR A 372 -13.97 -4.04 0.72
N GLU A 373 -14.69 -3.69 1.78
CA GLU A 373 -14.48 -4.24 3.12
C GLU A 373 -14.94 -5.70 3.16
N PHE A 374 -14.20 -6.53 3.88
CA PHE A 374 -14.55 -7.93 4.12
C PHE A 374 -14.24 -8.32 5.57
N GLU A 375 -14.94 -9.35 6.05
CA GLU A 375 -14.74 -9.96 7.36
C GLU A 375 -14.44 -11.45 7.18
N GLY A 376 -13.69 -12.04 8.11
CA GLY A 376 -13.29 -13.44 8.05
C GLY A 376 -12.13 -13.72 7.09
N ASP A 377 -12.11 -14.91 6.52
CA ASP A 377 -11.01 -15.44 5.71
C ASP A 377 -11.04 -14.89 4.28
N ILE A 378 -9.87 -14.57 3.73
CA ILE A 378 -9.76 -13.98 2.39
C ILE A 378 -10.18 -14.98 1.30
N GLU A 379 -10.11 -16.27 1.62
CA GLU A 379 -10.54 -17.43 0.86
C GLU A 379 -12.02 -17.36 0.45
N THR A 380 -12.82 -16.59 1.20
CA THR A 380 -14.22 -16.31 0.86
C THR A 380 -14.37 -15.36 -0.34
N VAL A 381 -13.30 -14.65 -0.70
CA VAL A 381 -13.24 -13.66 -1.80
C VAL A 381 -12.37 -14.16 -2.94
N PHE A 382 -11.18 -14.67 -2.64
CA PHE A 382 -10.23 -15.20 -3.61
C PHE A 382 -9.99 -16.68 -3.36
N GLN A 383 -10.04 -17.48 -4.41
CA GLN A 383 -9.63 -18.88 -4.35
C GLN A 383 -8.13 -18.94 -4.11
N ASN A 384 -7.71 -19.76 -3.15
CA ASN A 384 -6.30 -20.05 -2.93
C ASN A 384 -5.68 -20.66 -4.19
N GLU A 385 -4.38 -20.45 -4.37
CA GLU A 385 -3.64 -21.37 -5.25
C GLU A 385 -3.89 -22.80 -4.74
N PRO A 386 -4.10 -23.77 -5.64
CA PRO A 386 -4.03 -25.15 -5.23
C PRO A 386 -2.67 -25.36 -4.53
N GLU A 387 -2.69 -25.74 -3.25
CA GLU A 387 -1.48 -26.13 -2.50
C GLU A 387 -0.78 -27.35 -3.12
N ASP A 388 -1.42 -28.00 -4.10
CA ASP A 388 -0.93 -29.26 -4.66
C ASP A 388 0.28 -29.06 -5.57
N ASP A 389 1.44 -29.31 -4.96
CA ASP A 389 2.71 -29.76 -5.53
C ASP A 389 2.59 -31.00 -6.44
N GLU A 390 1.39 -31.50 -6.73
CA GLU A 390 1.17 -32.53 -7.74
C GLU A 390 1.07 -31.89 -9.12
N THR A 391 2.18 -31.31 -9.58
CA THR A 391 2.35 -31.04 -11.02
C THR A 391 2.13 -32.36 -11.74
N VAL A 392 1.07 -32.46 -12.56
CA VAL A 392 0.80 -33.60 -13.43
C VAL A 392 1.21 -33.23 -14.86
N PHE A 393 1.75 -34.18 -15.61
CA PHE A 393 2.06 -33.96 -17.02
C PHE A 393 0.78 -33.71 -17.82
N VAL A 394 0.71 -32.58 -18.54
CA VAL A 394 -0.46 -32.21 -19.35
C VAL A 394 -0.09 -32.24 -20.83
N ALA A 395 -0.44 -33.34 -21.52
CA ALA A 395 -0.19 -33.47 -22.95
C ALA A 395 -1.04 -32.52 -23.81
N GLY A 396 -0.54 -32.21 -25.01
CA GLY A 396 -1.24 -31.46 -26.04
C GLY A 396 -0.57 -30.15 -26.41
N LYS A 397 -1.16 -29.45 -27.39
CA LYS A 397 -0.74 -28.12 -27.83
C LYS A 397 -1.76 -27.09 -27.35
N ALA A 398 -1.33 -25.96 -26.79
CA ALA A 398 -2.24 -24.86 -26.53
C ALA A 398 -2.75 -24.32 -27.87
N SER A 399 -4.05 -24.05 -27.98
CA SER A 399 -4.58 -23.42 -29.19
C SER A 399 -4.02 -22.00 -29.25
N GLN A 400 -3.14 -21.74 -30.23
CA GLN A 400 -2.45 -20.46 -30.50
C GLN A 400 -3.39 -19.24 -30.78
N THR A 401 -4.65 -19.28 -30.36
CA THR A 401 -5.53 -18.11 -30.45
C THR A 401 -5.62 -17.32 -29.14
N ALA A 402 -5.10 -17.80 -28.01
CA ALA A 402 -5.07 -17.02 -26.77
C ALA A 402 -3.64 -16.51 -26.52
N VAL A 403 -3.52 -15.24 -26.14
CA VAL A 403 -2.27 -14.55 -25.77
C VAL A 403 -1.38 -14.13 -26.94
N TYR A 404 -1.73 -13.01 -27.59
CA TYR A 404 -0.72 -12.18 -28.26
C TYR A 404 -1.02 -10.72 -27.98
N ASN A 405 -0.32 -10.16 -26.99
CA ASN A 405 -0.21 -8.72 -26.84
C ASN A 405 0.50 -8.21 -28.09
N LYS A 406 -0.21 -7.46 -28.93
CA LYS A 406 0.40 -6.68 -30.01
C LYS A 406 1.38 -5.69 -29.38
N THR A 407 2.65 -6.05 -29.29
CA THR A 407 3.74 -5.10 -29.08
C THR A 407 4.04 -4.43 -30.43
N THR A 408 3.93 -3.11 -30.48
CA THR A 408 3.95 -2.28 -31.70
C THR A 408 5.36 -1.97 -32.21
N SER A 409 6.27 -2.95 -32.19
CA SER A 409 7.60 -2.81 -32.81
C SER A 409 7.88 -3.95 -33.78
N ASP A 410 8.44 -3.65 -34.96
CA ASP A 410 8.76 -4.67 -35.97
C ASP A 410 9.74 -5.73 -35.44
N ALA A 411 10.58 -5.36 -34.47
CA ALA A 411 11.51 -6.27 -33.81
C ALA A 411 10.81 -7.32 -32.93
N SER A 412 9.79 -6.94 -32.14
CA SER A 412 9.07 -7.90 -31.29
C SER A 412 8.26 -8.90 -32.12
N VAL A 413 7.60 -8.43 -33.17
CA VAL A 413 6.87 -9.29 -34.14
C VAL A 413 7.80 -10.28 -34.84
N THR A 414 9.05 -9.88 -35.13
CA THR A 414 10.04 -10.77 -35.77
C THR A 414 10.55 -11.84 -34.80
N ILE A 415 10.79 -11.47 -33.54
CA ILE A 415 11.20 -12.40 -32.45
C ILE A 415 10.12 -13.47 -32.21
N GLU A 416 8.85 -13.05 -32.15
CA GLU A 416 7.71 -13.97 -31.94
C GLU A 416 7.59 -14.99 -33.07
N LYS A 417 7.70 -14.56 -34.34
CA LYS A 417 7.63 -15.47 -35.49
C LYS A 417 8.74 -16.53 -35.45
N LEU A 418 9.96 -16.13 -35.11
CA LEU A 418 11.09 -17.05 -35.03
C LEU A 418 10.93 -18.05 -33.88
N HIS A 419 10.38 -17.62 -32.74
CA HIS A 419 10.08 -18.53 -31.64
C HIS A 419 9.06 -19.61 -32.05
N ILE A 420 7.95 -19.20 -32.70
CA ILE A 420 6.92 -20.14 -33.21
C ILE A 420 7.53 -21.12 -34.20
N GLU A 421 8.33 -20.63 -35.15
CA GLU A 421 9.02 -21.46 -36.14
C GLU A 421 9.89 -22.54 -35.47
N ILE A 422 10.67 -22.16 -34.45
CA ILE A 422 11.53 -23.09 -33.71
C ILE A 422 10.72 -24.13 -32.95
N VAL A 423 9.63 -23.73 -32.29
CA VAL A 423 8.75 -24.66 -31.55
C VAL A 423 8.12 -25.68 -32.51
N GLU A 424 7.65 -25.25 -33.68
CA GLU A 424 7.10 -26.14 -34.70
C GLU A 424 8.15 -27.09 -35.28
N ALA A 425 9.36 -26.59 -35.55
CA ALA A 425 10.47 -27.43 -35.98
C ALA A 425 10.86 -28.45 -34.89
N LEU A 426 10.85 -28.04 -33.62
CA LEU A 426 11.17 -28.90 -32.48
C LEU A 426 10.12 -30.01 -32.32
N GLU A 427 8.84 -29.69 -32.50
CA GLU A 427 7.76 -30.68 -32.53
C GLU A 427 8.03 -31.77 -33.58
N GLN A 428 8.47 -31.40 -34.79
CA GLN A 428 8.84 -32.36 -35.83
C GLN A 428 10.10 -33.17 -35.48
N TYR A 429 11.12 -32.51 -34.90
CA TYR A 429 12.37 -33.17 -34.49
C TYR A 429 12.15 -34.24 -33.41
N LEU A 430 11.15 -34.05 -32.55
CA LEU A 430 10.83 -34.99 -31.48
C LEU A 430 10.06 -36.24 -31.96
N LEU A 431 9.54 -36.23 -33.19
CA LEU A 431 8.91 -37.39 -33.81
C LEU A 431 9.92 -38.49 -34.19
N PRO A 432 9.47 -39.76 -34.28
CA PRO A 432 8.16 -40.25 -33.87
C PRO A 432 8.08 -40.51 -32.36
N LYS A 433 9.14 -40.22 -31.59
CA LYS A 433 9.27 -40.65 -30.20
C LYS A 433 8.27 -39.95 -29.27
N TYR A 434 8.13 -38.63 -29.43
CA TYR A 434 7.17 -37.83 -28.67
C TYR A 434 6.19 -37.16 -29.62
N SER A 435 4.90 -37.25 -29.32
CA SER A 435 3.86 -36.58 -30.08
C SER A 435 2.63 -36.31 -29.24
N VAL A 436 1.85 -35.30 -29.63
CA VAL A 436 0.55 -35.03 -28.99
C VAL A 436 -0.37 -36.25 -29.07
N ALA A 437 -0.37 -36.97 -30.19
CA ALA A 437 -1.17 -38.17 -30.38
C ALA A 437 -0.79 -39.32 -29.45
N LYS A 438 0.47 -39.39 -29.00
CA LYS A 438 0.95 -40.36 -28.01
C LYS A 438 0.76 -39.91 -26.56
N ALA A 439 0.17 -38.73 -26.35
CA ALA A 439 -0.04 -38.12 -25.04
C ALA A 439 1.26 -37.94 -24.22
N ASN A 440 2.41 -37.80 -24.87
CA ASN A 440 3.72 -37.66 -24.20
C ASN A 440 4.49 -36.40 -24.64
N LEU A 441 3.78 -35.44 -25.24
CA LEU A 441 4.30 -34.14 -25.66
C LEU A 441 3.32 -33.03 -25.23
N SER A 442 3.85 -32.02 -24.56
CA SER A 442 3.18 -30.77 -24.19
C SER A 442 3.85 -29.61 -24.93
N ILE A 443 3.07 -28.73 -25.54
CA ILE A 443 3.54 -27.48 -26.16
C ILE A 443 2.66 -26.35 -25.63
N ASP A 444 3.24 -25.41 -24.87
CA ASP A 444 2.57 -24.29 -24.20
C ASP A 444 1.39 -24.69 -23.28
N ARG A 445 1.30 -25.96 -22.86
CA ARG A 445 0.20 -26.48 -22.01
C ARG A 445 0.60 -26.74 -20.58
N MET A 446 1.71 -27.46 -20.39
CA MET A 446 2.23 -27.77 -19.07
C MET A 446 2.70 -26.48 -18.40
N ARG A 447 2.23 -26.27 -17.17
CA ARG A 447 2.55 -25.10 -16.35
C ARG A 447 3.25 -25.53 -15.08
N PHE A 448 4.19 -24.73 -14.63
CA PHE A 448 4.88 -24.85 -13.35
C PHE A 448 4.57 -23.57 -12.56
N ARG A 449 3.82 -23.67 -11.46
CA ARG A 449 3.28 -22.49 -10.73
C ARG A 449 2.67 -21.42 -11.64
N GLY A 450 1.77 -21.84 -12.52
CA GLY A 450 1.10 -20.93 -13.46
C GLY A 450 1.92 -20.55 -14.69
N ASN A 451 3.25 -20.69 -14.70
CA ASN A 451 4.08 -20.36 -15.85
C ASN A 451 4.09 -21.46 -16.91
N PRO A 452 3.71 -21.18 -18.18
CA PRO A 452 3.76 -22.18 -19.24
C PRO A 452 5.21 -22.44 -19.66
N ALA A 453 5.55 -23.72 -19.84
CA ALA A 453 6.81 -24.10 -20.49
C ALA A 453 6.58 -24.28 -21.99
N ASP A 454 7.55 -23.85 -22.81
CA ASP A 454 7.45 -23.88 -24.27
C ASP A 454 7.17 -25.31 -24.78
N VAL A 455 8.03 -26.27 -24.40
CA VAL A 455 7.84 -27.69 -24.73
C VAL A 455 8.25 -28.58 -23.57
N VAL A 456 7.44 -29.62 -23.29
CA VAL A 456 7.77 -30.68 -22.31
C VAL A 456 7.48 -32.05 -22.90
N THR A 457 8.42 -32.98 -22.77
CA THR A 457 8.23 -34.38 -23.18
C THR A 457 8.22 -35.30 -21.97
N GLU A 458 7.30 -36.26 -21.95
CA GLU A 458 7.23 -37.31 -20.93
C GLU A 458 7.89 -38.61 -21.44
N HIS A 459 8.77 -39.18 -20.63
CA HIS A 459 9.45 -40.44 -20.89
C HIS A 459 8.59 -41.61 -20.39
N SER A 460 8.85 -42.83 -20.86
CA SER A 460 8.09 -44.03 -20.45
C SER A 460 8.11 -44.33 -18.95
N ASN A 461 9.08 -43.77 -18.21
CA ASN A 461 9.17 -43.88 -16.75
C ASN A 461 8.59 -42.66 -16.03
N GLN A 462 7.72 -41.88 -16.69
CA GLN A 462 7.06 -40.67 -16.17
C GLN A 462 8.03 -39.53 -15.80
N ALA A 463 9.32 -39.65 -16.11
CA ALA A 463 10.24 -38.53 -16.01
C ALA A 463 9.98 -37.55 -17.16
N ILE A 464 10.27 -36.26 -16.96
CA ILE A 464 10.08 -35.23 -17.99
C ILE A 464 11.41 -34.66 -18.50
N THR A 465 11.38 -34.12 -19.71
CA THR A 465 12.42 -33.21 -20.23
C THR A 465 11.74 -31.91 -20.64
N ILE A 466 12.29 -30.80 -20.15
CA ILE A 466 11.74 -29.46 -20.34
C ILE A 466 12.65 -28.72 -21.32
N TYR A 467 12.05 -28.06 -22.31
CA TYR A 467 12.73 -27.29 -23.34
C TYR A 467 12.29 -25.83 -23.23
N GLU A 468 13.26 -24.93 -23.33
CA GLU A 468 13.03 -23.48 -23.30
C GLU A 468 13.69 -22.84 -24.53
N VAL A 469 12.91 -22.12 -25.33
CA VAL A 469 13.28 -21.56 -26.64
C VAL A 469 13.65 -20.08 -26.50
N LYS A 470 14.90 -19.74 -26.86
CA LYS A 470 15.39 -18.35 -26.89
C LYS A 470 15.96 -17.98 -28.26
N THR A 471 15.55 -16.81 -28.75
CA THR A 471 15.78 -16.37 -30.14
C THR A 471 16.82 -15.26 -30.29
N SER A 472 17.58 -14.94 -29.22
CA SER A 472 18.64 -13.94 -29.32
C SER A 472 19.75 -14.43 -30.26
N ALA A 473 20.46 -13.50 -30.91
CA ALA A 473 21.66 -13.82 -31.67
C ALA A 473 22.88 -14.16 -30.79
N SER A 474 22.83 -13.90 -29.48
CA SER A 474 23.91 -14.22 -28.54
C SER A 474 23.64 -15.51 -27.78
N GLY A 475 24.52 -16.52 -27.95
CA GLY A 475 24.45 -17.80 -27.24
C GLY A 475 24.48 -17.63 -25.72
N ARG A 476 25.41 -16.80 -25.20
CA ARG A 476 25.52 -16.49 -23.76
C ARG A 476 24.23 -15.90 -23.20
N ARG A 477 23.56 -15.01 -23.93
CA ARG A 477 22.30 -14.43 -23.51
C ARG A 477 21.19 -15.47 -23.48
N ASN A 478 21.08 -16.29 -24.52
CA ASN A 478 20.09 -17.38 -24.57
C ASN A 478 20.27 -18.35 -23.40
N ILE A 479 21.52 -18.73 -23.08
CA ILE A 479 21.81 -19.59 -21.92
C ILE A 479 21.36 -18.92 -20.62
N ARG A 480 21.74 -17.67 -20.40
CA ARG A 480 21.43 -16.94 -19.16
C ARG A 480 19.93 -16.73 -18.96
N ASP A 481 19.22 -16.39 -20.03
CA ASP A 481 17.80 -16.07 -19.97
C ASP A 481 16.96 -17.37 -19.86
N ALA A 482 17.35 -18.47 -20.52
CA ALA A 482 16.64 -19.76 -20.43
C ALA A 482 16.89 -20.53 -19.11
N ILE A 483 18.11 -20.48 -18.57
CA ILE A 483 18.48 -21.35 -17.43
C ILE A 483 17.70 -21.02 -16.17
N ALA A 484 17.37 -19.75 -15.93
CA ALA A 484 16.58 -19.34 -14.77
C ALA A 484 15.16 -19.95 -14.82
N GLN A 485 14.49 -19.86 -15.97
CA GLN A 485 13.17 -20.45 -16.16
C GLN A 485 13.20 -21.98 -16.08
N LEU A 486 14.18 -22.62 -16.72
CA LEU A 486 14.33 -24.08 -16.66
C LEU A 486 14.57 -24.60 -15.24
N LEU A 487 15.35 -23.87 -14.42
CA LEU A 487 15.58 -24.22 -13.02
C LEU A 487 14.34 -23.97 -12.16
N ASP A 488 13.60 -22.89 -12.42
CA ASP A 488 12.32 -22.60 -11.76
C ASP A 488 11.30 -23.71 -12.01
N TYR A 489 11.11 -24.09 -13.28
CA TYR A 489 10.26 -25.21 -13.66
C TYR A 489 10.68 -26.51 -12.99
N ALA A 490 12.00 -26.76 -12.92
CA ALA A 490 12.51 -27.97 -12.29
C ALA A 490 12.26 -27.99 -10.77
N ALA A 491 12.42 -26.85 -10.09
CA ALA A 491 12.15 -26.71 -8.66
C ALA A 491 10.66 -26.90 -8.34
N HIS A 492 9.78 -26.48 -9.26
CA HIS A 492 8.33 -26.57 -9.13
C HIS A 492 7.71 -27.81 -9.80
N SER A 493 8.52 -28.80 -10.20
CA SER A 493 8.05 -30.04 -10.83
C SER A 493 7.41 -31.03 -9.84
N GLY A 494 7.39 -30.69 -8.54
CA GLY A 494 6.79 -31.51 -7.50
C GLY A 494 7.42 -32.90 -7.42
N LYS A 495 6.60 -33.94 -7.53
CA LYS A 495 7.06 -35.34 -7.53
C LYS A 495 7.57 -35.83 -8.90
N ILE A 496 7.34 -35.08 -9.99
CA ILE A 496 7.78 -35.50 -11.32
C ILE A 496 9.30 -35.39 -11.42
N LYS A 497 9.96 -36.50 -11.77
CA LYS A 497 11.40 -36.50 -11.98
C LYS A 497 11.78 -35.73 -13.26
N VAL A 498 12.54 -34.64 -13.12
CA VAL A 498 13.13 -33.93 -14.25
C VAL A 498 14.40 -34.63 -14.72
N ARG A 499 14.39 -35.14 -15.94
CA ARG A 499 15.53 -35.87 -16.55
C ARG A 499 16.56 -34.93 -17.16
N LYS A 500 16.10 -33.89 -17.85
CA LYS A 500 16.96 -32.91 -18.57
C LYS A 500 16.27 -31.57 -18.66
N LEU A 501 17.09 -30.53 -18.72
CA LEU A 501 16.73 -29.16 -19.06
C LEU A 501 17.43 -28.82 -20.38
N ILE A 502 16.69 -28.40 -21.40
CA ILE A 502 17.23 -28.20 -22.74
C ILE A 502 16.98 -26.76 -23.17
N ILE A 503 18.07 -26.04 -23.42
CA ILE A 503 18.03 -24.70 -24.00
C ILE A 503 17.99 -24.87 -25.52
N VAL A 504 17.00 -24.28 -26.19
CA VAL A 504 16.83 -24.37 -27.64
C VAL A 504 16.99 -22.98 -28.24
N SER A 505 17.81 -22.84 -29.27
CA SER A 505 18.13 -21.51 -29.82
C SER A 505 18.72 -21.55 -31.22
N PRO A 506 18.52 -20.52 -32.07
CA PRO A 506 19.18 -20.43 -33.37
C PRO A 506 20.66 -20.01 -33.31
N ALA A 507 21.16 -19.57 -32.14
CA ALA A 507 22.54 -19.12 -32.01
C ALA A 507 23.48 -20.31 -31.80
N SER A 508 24.42 -20.52 -32.71
CA SER A 508 25.56 -21.43 -32.48
C SER A 508 26.50 -20.85 -31.42
N LEU A 509 26.93 -21.70 -30.49
CA LEU A 509 27.83 -21.32 -29.41
C LEU A 509 29.27 -21.19 -29.90
N THR A 510 29.92 -20.10 -29.50
CA THR A 510 31.37 -19.92 -29.62
C THR A 510 32.12 -20.79 -28.61
N THR A 511 33.44 -20.91 -28.76
CA THR A 511 34.31 -21.65 -27.82
C THR A 511 34.15 -21.18 -26.37
N ASP A 512 34.09 -19.87 -26.14
CA ASP A 512 33.92 -19.30 -24.79
C ASP A 512 32.53 -19.60 -24.21
N GLU A 513 31.49 -19.60 -25.07
CA GLU A 513 30.13 -19.93 -24.65
C GLU A 513 29.94 -21.42 -24.37
N LEU A 514 30.64 -22.28 -25.10
CA LEU A 514 30.71 -23.72 -24.81
C LEU A 514 31.39 -23.98 -23.47
N ALA A 515 32.50 -23.28 -23.19
CA ALA A 515 33.16 -23.35 -21.88
C ALA A 515 32.23 -22.87 -20.76
N PHE A 516 31.50 -21.77 -20.99
CA PHE A 516 30.49 -21.28 -20.05
C PHE A 516 29.36 -22.29 -19.79
N LEU A 517 28.79 -22.88 -20.84
CA LEU A 517 27.77 -23.92 -20.72
C LEU A 517 28.30 -25.12 -19.93
N LYS A 518 29.54 -25.55 -20.21
CA LYS A 518 30.20 -26.65 -19.50
C LYS A 518 30.35 -26.36 -18.01
N HIS A 519 30.76 -25.15 -17.64
CA HIS A 519 30.84 -24.75 -16.24
C HIS A 519 29.48 -24.78 -15.52
N LEU A 520 28.38 -24.46 -16.22
CA LEU A 520 27.03 -24.60 -15.67
C LEU A 520 26.66 -26.08 -15.50
N GLN A 521 26.88 -26.90 -16.52
CA GLN A 521 26.61 -28.35 -16.47
C GLN A 521 27.34 -29.04 -15.32
N ASP A 522 28.58 -28.63 -15.01
CA ASP A 522 29.39 -29.23 -13.96
C ASP A 522 28.97 -28.82 -12.54
N ARG A 523 28.19 -27.74 -12.39
CA ARG A 523 27.77 -27.18 -11.09
C ARG A 523 26.30 -27.42 -10.77
N LEU A 524 25.46 -27.69 -11.77
CA LEU A 524 24.04 -27.90 -11.60
C LEU A 524 23.71 -29.37 -11.37
N THR A 525 22.79 -29.65 -10.46
CA THR A 525 22.27 -31.00 -10.20
C THR A 525 21.52 -31.56 -11.41
N TYR A 526 20.87 -30.68 -12.19
CA TYR A 526 20.11 -31.06 -13.37
C TYR A 526 21.00 -31.17 -14.61
N LYS A 527 20.71 -32.15 -15.47
CA LYS A 527 21.40 -32.29 -16.75
C LYS A 527 20.93 -31.22 -17.73
N VAL A 528 21.77 -30.22 -17.97
CA VAL A 528 21.53 -29.14 -18.95
C VAL A 528 22.13 -29.48 -20.30
N GLU A 529 21.38 -29.30 -21.39
CA GLU A 529 21.88 -29.45 -22.76
C GLU A 529 21.51 -28.22 -23.59
N TYR A 530 22.28 -27.94 -24.64
CA TYR A 530 21.98 -26.89 -25.61
C TYR A 530 21.71 -27.51 -26.98
N LEU A 531 20.60 -27.12 -27.59
CA LEU A 531 20.15 -27.58 -28.89
C LEU A 531 20.09 -26.39 -29.85
N CYS A 532 21.06 -26.33 -30.77
CA CYS A 532 21.14 -25.30 -31.78
C CYS A 532 20.18 -25.61 -32.93
N TYR A 533 19.29 -24.67 -33.24
CA TYR A 533 18.40 -24.69 -34.39
C TYR A 533 19.10 -24.09 -35.61
N ASP A 534 19.09 -24.80 -36.73
CA ASP A 534 19.52 -24.28 -38.03
C ASP A 534 18.48 -24.66 -39.09
N LYS A 535 17.80 -23.65 -39.63
CA LYS A 535 16.72 -23.83 -40.61
C LYS A 535 17.20 -24.36 -41.96
N GLU A 536 18.48 -24.15 -42.29
CA GLU A 536 19.06 -24.50 -43.61
C GLU A 536 19.60 -25.94 -43.63
N GLN A 537 19.72 -26.59 -42.46
CA GLN A 537 20.20 -27.96 -42.34
C GLN A 537 19.07 -28.98 -42.54
N GLU A 538 19.39 -30.13 -43.12
CA GLU A 538 18.46 -31.25 -43.27
C GLU A 538 17.99 -31.78 -41.89
N ILE A 539 18.92 -31.91 -40.95
CA ILE A 539 18.63 -32.15 -39.53
C ILE A 539 18.69 -30.81 -38.82
N LYS A 540 17.53 -30.21 -38.56
CA LYS A 540 17.43 -28.82 -38.08
C LYS A 540 17.96 -28.56 -36.66
N PHE A 541 18.28 -29.58 -35.88
CA PHE A 541 18.70 -29.44 -34.49
C PHE A 541 19.98 -30.21 -34.19
N HIS A 542 20.97 -29.50 -33.64
CA HIS A 542 22.26 -30.05 -33.29
C HIS A 542 22.59 -29.78 -31.83
N LYS A 543 22.98 -30.83 -31.10
CA LYS A 543 23.44 -30.66 -29.73
C LYS A 543 24.83 -29.98 -29.73
N GLN A 544 25.01 -28.99 -28.86
CA GLN A 544 26.29 -28.33 -28.62
C GLN A 544 26.63 -28.42 -27.13
N GLY A 545 27.87 -28.80 -26.81
CA GLY A 545 28.29 -29.19 -25.45
C GLY A 545 27.61 -30.48 -24.98
#